data_AF-A0A8H6FVX6-F1
#
_entry.id   AF-A0A8H6FVX6-F1
#
_cell.length_a   1.000
_cell.length_b   1.000
_cell.length_c   1.000
_cell.angle_alpha   90.00
_cell.angle_beta   90.00
_cell.angle_gamma   90.00
#
_symmetry.space_group_name_H-M   'P 1'
#
loop_
_entity.id
_entity.type
_entity.pdbx_description
1 polymer ?
#
loop_
_entity_poly.entity_id
_entity_poly.type
_entity_poly.pdbx_seq_one_letter_code
_entity_poly.pdbx_strand_id
1 'polypeptide(L)'
;MSSPQTTPIPQASTKFGLDNSIYLDDNKSFRRHVLERVKEVSVSQDILLFLLAFRILNALSIKTFFQPDEFFQSLEPAWEIAFGAESGAWITWEWRHHLRSAIHPAIFAAVYRLSSGLSWVLHLSPTYRADLLVAAPKVTQAIFAALGDYYTWKLGECVYGSGSNEAWAALALTVCSPWQWFCSTRTLSNCLETTMTVVALNFWPWQWSMDAEEDDEIDNDGLRINEKQSDVDEKAKLVTDFWDRKQNPDSKNRLRRCLLLAALACILRPTNILIWICFATFALLRITTHGKMLSLPWEGTQIWVHISSLSFLPATKQERMVLLTEACLCG
;
A
#
# COMPACT_ATOMS: atom_id res chain seq x y z
N MET A 1 -43.08 78.01 -31.40
CA MET A 1 -42.08 78.09 -30.32
C MET A 1 -41.96 76.72 -29.69
N SER A 2 -40.72 76.25 -29.65
CA SER A 2 -40.15 75.00 -29.16
C SER A 2 -40.60 74.50 -27.77
N SER A 3 -40.95 73.20 -27.74
CA SER A 3 -40.63 72.12 -26.77
C SER A 3 -40.90 72.27 -25.27
N PRO A 4 -41.36 71.17 -24.64
CA PRO A 4 -40.46 70.48 -23.70
C PRO A 4 -40.24 69.00 -24.06
N GLN A 5 -39.01 68.57 -23.83
CA GLN A 5 -38.47 67.24 -24.12
C GLN A 5 -39.03 66.17 -23.16
N THR A 6 -39.55 65.08 -23.70
CA THR A 6 -39.71 63.79 -23.01
C THR A 6 -38.56 62.88 -23.44
N THR A 7 -37.60 62.66 -22.56
CA THR A 7 -36.53 61.66 -22.73
C THR A 7 -37.11 60.25 -22.51
N PRO A 8 -36.94 59.31 -23.45
CA PRO A 8 -37.28 57.92 -23.23
C PRO A 8 -36.21 57.22 -22.38
N ILE A 9 -36.66 56.40 -21.43
CA ILE A 9 -35.83 55.49 -20.63
C ILE A 9 -35.19 54.48 -21.60
N PRO A 10 -33.86 54.32 -21.65
CA PRO A 10 -33.26 53.25 -22.41
C PRO A 10 -33.50 51.93 -21.67
N GLN A 11 -34.23 51.01 -22.30
CA GLN A 11 -34.17 49.59 -21.95
C GLN A 11 -32.76 49.09 -22.24
N ALA A 12 -31.90 49.07 -21.20
CA ALA A 12 -30.64 48.36 -21.25
C ALA A 12 -30.95 46.86 -21.16
N SER A 13 -31.09 46.22 -22.32
CA SER A 13 -31.00 44.77 -22.47
C SER A 13 -29.58 44.32 -22.16
N THR A 14 -29.28 44.10 -20.88
CA THR A 14 -28.05 43.42 -20.49
C THR A 14 -28.22 41.93 -20.77
N LYS A 15 -27.64 41.48 -21.88
CA LYS A 15 -27.32 40.07 -22.13
C LYS A 15 -26.44 39.55 -20.99
N PHE A 16 -27.03 39.03 -19.92
CA PHE A 16 -26.39 38.10 -18.99
C PHE A 16 -26.88 36.69 -19.35
N GLY A 17 -26.39 36.18 -20.48
CA GLY A 17 -26.81 34.90 -21.06
C GLY A 17 -25.70 33.84 -21.13
N LEU A 18 -24.54 34.10 -20.54
CA LEU A 18 -23.38 33.21 -20.53
C LEU A 18 -22.69 33.37 -19.18
N ASP A 19 -23.18 32.66 -18.16
CA ASP A 19 -22.32 32.21 -17.05
C ASP A 19 -23.04 31.21 -16.13
N ASN A 20 -24.36 31.35 -15.93
CA ASN A 20 -25.08 30.45 -15.01
C ASN A 20 -25.07 28.97 -15.41
N SER A 21 -24.91 28.66 -16.70
CA SER A 21 -24.82 27.25 -17.17
C SER A 21 -23.50 26.59 -16.79
N ILE A 22 -22.39 27.34 -16.79
CA ILE A 22 -21.06 26.80 -16.46
C ILE A 22 -21.01 26.55 -14.94
N TYR A 23 -21.46 27.52 -14.13
CA TYR A 23 -21.55 27.36 -12.68
C TYR A 23 -22.50 26.22 -12.22
N LEU A 24 -23.61 25.99 -12.94
CA LEU A 24 -24.54 24.89 -12.64
C LEU A 24 -24.02 23.51 -13.09
N ASP A 25 -23.26 23.46 -14.20
CA ASP A 25 -22.69 22.22 -14.72
C ASP A 25 -21.47 21.78 -13.89
N ASP A 26 -20.63 22.73 -13.45
CA ASP A 26 -19.56 22.48 -12.49
C ASP A 26 -20.10 21.89 -11.18
N ASN A 27 -21.24 22.38 -10.68
CA ASN A 27 -21.84 21.86 -9.45
C ASN A 27 -22.41 20.44 -9.63
N LYS A 28 -22.94 20.09 -10.81
CA LYS A 28 -23.43 18.73 -11.11
C LYS A 28 -22.28 17.76 -11.34
N SER A 29 -21.25 18.17 -12.06
CA SER A 29 -20.03 17.42 -12.28
C SER A 29 -19.36 17.14 -10.94
N PHE A 30 -19.13 18.19 -10.14
CA PHE A 30 -18.56 18.07 -8.80
C PHE A 30 -19.34 17.10 -7.90
N ARG A 31 -20.67 17.23 -7.83
CA ARG A 31 -21.52 16.31 -7.05
C ARG A 31 -21.42 14.86 -7.52
N ARG A 32 -21.37 14.60 -8.83
CA ARG A 32 -21.21 13.24 -9.37
C ARG A 32 -19.88 12.63 -8.91
N HIS A 33 -18.78 13.37 -9.05
CA HIS A 33 -17.48 12.92 -8.58
C HIS A 33 -17.48 12.64 -7.07
N VAL A 34 -18.06 13.52 -6.24
CA VAL A 34 -18.16 13.28 -4.80
C VAL A 34 -18.94 12.00 -4.48
N LEU A 35 -20.06 11.75 -5.16
CA LEU A 35 -20.87 10.54 -4.95
C LEU A 35 -20.14 9.26 -5.38
N GLU A 36 -19.46 9.28 -6.52
CA GLU A 36 -18.67 8.14 -7.01
C GLU A 36 -17.54 7.80 -6.04
N ARG A 37 -16.92 8.82 -5.44
CA ARG A 37 -15.82 8.65 -4.48
C ARG A 37 -16.30 8.20 -3.10
N VAL A 38 -17.42 8.71 -2.60
CA VAL A 38 -18.07 8.17 -1.38
C VAL A 38 -18.40 6.69 -1.58
N LYS A 39 -18.90 6.33 -2.77
CA LYS A 39 -19.17 4.94 -3.13
C LYS A 39 -17.89 4.10 -3.16
N GLU A 40 -16.81 4.59 -3.75
CA GLU A 40 -15.51 3.88 -3.81
C GLU A 40 -14.89 3.66 -2.43
N VAL A 41 -14.93 4.67 -1.55
CA VAL A 41 -14.46 4.57 -0.17
C VAL A 41 -15.30 3.55 0.62
N SER A 42 -16.63 3.61 0.48
CA SER A 42 -17.54 2.64 1.10
C SER A 42 -17.22 1.22 0.64
N VAL A 43 -17.11 1.00 -0.68
CA VAL A 43 -16.79 -0.32 -1.25
C VAL A 43 -15.47 -0.84 -0.72
N SER A 44 -14.44 0.01 -0.65
CA SER A 44 -13.13 -0.37 -0.09
C SER A 44 -13.22 -0.80 1.38
N GLN A 45 -14.00 -0.09 2.19
CA GLN A 45 -14.22 -0.44 3.60
C GLN A 45 -15.01 -1.76 3.73
N ASP A 46 -16.06 -1.93 2.93
CA ASP A 46 -16.90 -3.12 2.91
C ASP A 46 -16.08 -4.37 2.54
N ILE A 47 -15.19 -4.26 1.55
CA ILE A 47 -14.27 -5.33 1.17
C ILE A 47 -13.34 -5.69 2.33
N LEU A 48 -12.72 -4.70 2.98
CA LEU A 48 -11.81 -4.96 4.09
C LEU A 48 -12.52 -5.64 5.27
N LEU A 49 -13.72 -5.17 5.63
CA LEU A 49 -14.52 -5.76 6.70
C LEU A 49 -14.95 -7.20 6.36
N PHE A 50 -15.36 -7.44 5.11
CA PHE A 50 -15.67 -8.77 4.62
C PHE A 50 -14.46 -9.70 4.71
N LEU A 51 -13.30 -9.28 4.20
CA LEU A 51 -12.05 -10.06 4.24
C LEU A 51 -11.63 -10.36 5.68
N LEU A 52 -11.76 -9.39 6.58
CA LEU A 52 -11.44 -9.57 7.99
C LEU A 52 -12.34 -10.63 8.63
N ALA A 53 -13.66 -10.52 8.46
CA ALA A 53 -14.61 -11.50 8.98
C ALA A 53 -14.35 -12.90 8.39
N PHE A 54 -14.11 -12.96 7.08
CA PHE A 54 -13.81 -14.18 6.35
C PHE A 54 -12.53 -14.87 6.85
N ARG A 55 -11.43 -14.13 7.01
CA ARG A 55 -10.15 -14.70 7.48
C ARG A 55 -10.19 -15.07 8.96
N ILE A 56 -10.94 -14.33 9.79
CA ILE A 56 -11.16 -14.71 11.20
C ILE A 56 -11.93 -16.03 11.27
N LEU A 57 -13.02 -16.17 10.50
CA LEU A 57 -13.79 -17.41 10.44
C LEU A 57 -12.91 -18.57 9.98
N ASN A 58 -12.09 -18.35 8.94
CA ASN A 58 -11.14 -19.34 8.45
C ASN A 58 -10.14 -19.76 9.55
N ALA A 59 -9.45 -18.80 10.17
CA ALA A 59 -8.43 -19.07 11.19
C ALA A 59 -8.98 -19.85 12.39
N LEU A 60 -10.20 -19.54 12.83
CA LEU A 60 -10.86 -20.24 13.94
C LEU A 60 -11.40 -21.62 13.54
N SER A 61 -11.69 -21.84 12.27
CA SER A 61 -12.15 -23.14 11.75
C SER A 61 -11.02 -24.14 11.57
N ILE A 62 -9.79 -23.67 11.32
CA ILE A 62 -8.62 -24.54 11.19
C ILE A 62 -8.21 -25.09 12.57
N LYS A 63 -8.32 -26.42 12.70
CA LYS A 63 -7.93 -27.19 13.91
C LYS A 63 -6.74 -28.12 13.67
N THR A 64 -6.22 -28.18 12.44
CA THR A 64 -5.14 -29.09 12.06
C THR A 64 -3.78 -28.45 12.28
N PHE A 65 -2.78 -29.28 12.53
CA PHE A 65 -1.36 -28.91 12.53
C PHE A 65 -0.78 -29.13 11.12
N PHE A 66 0.10 -28.22 10.67
CA PHE A 66 0.81 -28.38 9.39
C PHE A 66 2.33 -28.51 9.56
N GLN A 67 2.97 -27.48 10.12
CA GLN A 67 4.43 -27.42 10.23
C GLN A 67 4.84 -27.07 11.66
N PRO A 68 6.00 -27.58 12.12
CA PRO A 68 6.53 -27.25 13.45
C PRO A 68 6.79 -25.75 13.62
N ASP A 69 7.05 -25.03 12.53
CA ASP A 69 7.26 -23.58 12.54
C ASP A 69 6.04 -22.79 13.06
N GLU A 70 4.83 -23.34 12.94
CA GLU A 70 3.59 -22.72 13.45
C GLU A 70 3.58 -22.58 14.97
N PHE A 71 4.33 -23.41 15.69
CA PHE A 71 4.37 -23.40 17.15
C PHE A 71 5.78 -23.08 17.65
N PHE A 72 6.77 -23.88 17.24
CA PHE A 72 8.12 -23.81 17.78
C PHE A 72 8.95 -22.62 17.27
N GLN A 73 8.44 -21.88 16.28
CA GLN A 73 9.09 -20.68 15.73
C GLN A 73 8.25 -19.42 15.87
N SER A 74 7.09 -19.51 16.52
CA SER A 74 6.20 -18.39 16.74
C SER A 74 5.55 -18.45 18.11
N LEU A 75 4.63 -19.38 18.35
CA LEU A 75 3.79 -19.40 19.56
C LEU A 75 4.54 -19.84 20.83
N GLU A 76 5.40 -20.86 20.78
CA GLU A 76 6.16 -21.35 21.94
C GLU A 76 7.19 -20.31 22.44
N PRO A 77 8.04 -19.71 21.57
CA PRO A 77 8.91 -18.60 22.00
C PRO A 77 8.10 -17.39 22.47
N ALA A 78 6.96 -17.10 21.83
CA ALA A 78 6.08 -16.01 22.27
C ALA A 78 5.50 -16.25 23.67
N TRP A 79 5.17 -17.51 23.99
CA TRP A 79 4.68 -17.91 25.31
C TRP A 79 5.74 -17.72 26.39
N GLU A 80 6.99 -18.13 26.13
CA GLU A 80 8.11 -17.88 27.05
C GLU A 80 8.35 -16.37 27.26
N ILE A 81 8.36 -15.58 26.18
CA ILE A 81 8.51 -14.11 26.28
C ILE A 81 7.36 -13.49 27.10
N ALA A 82 6.14 -14.01 26.95
CA ALA A 82 4.96 -13.51 27.63
C ALA A 82 4.93 -13.87 29.13
N PHE A 83 5.23 -15.12 29.48
CA PHE A 83 4.97 -15.70 30.80
C PHE A 83 6.23 -16.19 31.54
N GLY A 84 7.41 -16.09 30.94
CA GLY A 84 8.68 -16.49 31.51
C GLY A 84 9.06 -17.95 31.25
N ALA A 85 10.29 -18.33 31.62
CA ALA A 85 10.85 -19.66 31.39
C ALA A 85 10.15 -20.78 32.18
N GLU A 86 9.53 -20.44 33.32
CA GLU A 86 8.79 -21.40 34.15
C GLU A 86 7.39 -21.73 33.59
N SER A 87 6.99 -21.09 32.49
CA SER A 87 5.67 -21.25 31.88
C SER A 87 5.45 -22.59 31.16
N GLY A 88 6.50 -23.41 31.03
CA GLY A 88 6.47 -24.70 30.34
C GLY A 88 6.60 -24.62 28.82
N ALA A 89 6.98 -23.47 28.28
CA ALA A 89 7.24 -23.29 26.84
C ALA A 89 8.32 -24.25 26.34
N TRP A 90 8.12 -24.83 25.15
CA TRP A 90 9.12 -25.69 24.53
C TRP A 90 10.02 -24.90 23.57
N ILE A 91 11.23 -24.60 24.04
CA ILE A 91 12.19 -23.75 23.31
C ILE A 91 13.24 -24.60 22.61
N THR A 92 13.29 -24.48 21.28
CA THR A 92 14.26 -25.21 20.45
C THR A 92 15.67 -24.62 20.59
N TRP A 93 16.67 -25.39 20.15
CA TRP A 93 18.08 -25.00 20.22
C TRP A 93 18.37 -23.68 19.47
N GLU A 94 17.62 -23.35 18.40
CA GLU A 94 17.84 -22.15 17.59
C GLU A 94 17.59 -20.87 18.40
N TRP A 95 16.59 -20.89 19.27
CA TRP A 95 16.26 -19.78 20.16
C TRP A 95 17.29 -19.62 21.28
N ARG A 96 17.82 -20.74 21.79
CA ARG A 96 18.91 -20.74 22.77
C ARG A 96 20.21 -20.15 22.21
N HIS A 97 20.41 -20.27 20.90
CA HIS A 97 21.55 -19.70 20.19
C HIS A 97 21.25 -18.38 19.47
N HIS A 98 20.05 -17.80 19.67
CA HIS A 98 19.62 -16.53 19.07
C HIS A 98 19.81 -16.44 17.55
N LEU A 99 19.53 -17.53 16.83
CA LEU A 99 19.75 -17.62 15.38
C LEU A 99 18.63 -16.99 14.53
N ARG A 100 17.54 -16.55 15.15
CA ARG A 100 16.34 -16.06 14.45
C ARG A 100 15.87 -14.71 14.98
N SER A 101 15.25 -13.95 14.10
CA SER A 101 14.61 -12.68 14.46
C SER A 101 13.46 -12.91 15.45
N ALA A 102 13.54 -12.25 16.60
CA ALA A 102 12.52 -12.34 17.64
C ALA A 102 11.26 -11.50 17.34
N ILE A 103 11.25 -10.73 16.24
CA ILE A 103 10.14 -9.82 15.90
C ILE A 103 8.82 -10.58 15.74
N HIS A 104 8.84 -11.71 15.02
CA HIS A 104 7.62 -12.48 14.75
C HIS A 104 7.00 -13.05 16.05
N PRO A 105 7.72 -13.79 16.91
CA PRO A 105 7.19 -14.19 18.20
C PRO A 105 6.85 -13.02 19.13
N ALA A 106 7.60 -11.91 19.09
CA ALA A 106 7.35 -10.78 19.98
C ALA A 106 5.96 -10.16 19.78
N ILE A 107 5.45 -10.15 18.53
CA ILE A 107 4.07 -9.74 18.23
C ILE A 107 3.08 -10.62 18.99
N PHE A 108 3.23 -11.95 18.91
CA PHE A 108 2.35 -12.88 19.63
C PHE A 108 2.54 -12.84 21.15
N ALA A 109 3.75 -12.55 21.63
CA ALA A 109 4.00 -12.38 23.06
C ALA A 109 3.24 -11.17 23.61
N ALA A 110 3.22 -10.06 22.86
CA ALA A 110 2.40 -8.89 23.19
C ALA A 110 0.91 -9.26 23.20
N VAL A 111 0.43 -10.00 22.19
CA VAL A 111 -0.96 -10.49 22.13
C VAL A 111 -1.30 -11.34 23.36
N TYR A 112 -0.45 -12.30 23.74
CA TYR A 112 -0.66 -13.11 24.94
C TYR A 112 -0.72 -12.29 26.23
N ARG A 113 0.18 -11.30 26.40
CA ARG A 113 0.16 -10.40 27.56
C ARG A 113 -1.12 -9.57 27.62
N LEU A 114 -1.56 -9.02 26.48
CA LEU A 114 -2.80 -8.25 26.37
C LEU A 114 -4.03 -9.12 26.68
N SER A 115 -4.13 -10.31 26.07
CA SER A 115 -5.21 -11.26 26.34
C SER A 115 -5.24 -11.71 27.80
N SER A 116 -4.06 -11.93 28.40
CA SER A 116 -3.92 -12.28 29.80
C SER A 116 -4.38 -11.15 30.72
N GLY A 117 -3.95 -9.92 30.45
CA GLY A 117 -4.36 -8.72 31.20
C GLY A 117 -5.86 -8.47 31.09
N LEU A 118 -6.42 -8.59 29.88
CA LEU A 118 -7.86 -8.45 29.65
C LEU A 118 -8.66 -9.51 30.40
N SER A 119 -8.19 -10.76 30.41
CA SER A 119 -8.82 -11.84 31.18
C SER A 119 -8.85 -11.54 32.68
N TRP A 120 -7.78 -10.93 33.20
CA TRP A 120 -7.69 -10.53 34.60
C TRP A 120 -8.63 -9.37 34.93
N VAL A 121 -8.66 -8.33 34.09
CA VAL A 121 -9.55 -7.16 34.25
C VAL A 121 -11.02 -7.56 34.18
N LEU A 122 -11.38 -8.48 33.28
CA LEU A 122 -12.75 -8.95 33.09
C LEU A 122 -13.14 -10.11 34.02
N HIS A 123 -12.25 -10.55 34.92
CA HIS A 123 -12.46 -11.70 35.80
C HIS A 123 -12.97 -12.96 35.07
N LEU A 124 -12.40 -13.25 33.90
CA LEU A 124 -12.79 -14.41 33.09
C LEU A 124 -12.47 -15.71 33.83
N SER A 125 -13.34 -16.72 33.69
CA SER A 125 -13.06 -18.05 34.21
C SER A 125 -11.82 -18.65 33.52
N PRO A 126 -11.16 -19.65 34.15
CA PRO A 126 -10.00 -20.32 33.55
C PRO A 126 -10.28 -20.90 32.16
N THR A 127 -11.51 -21.35 31.90
CA THR A 127 -11.92 -21.88 30.59
C THR A 127 -11.94 -20.79 29.52
N TYR A 128 -12.62 -19.67 29.78
CA TYR A 128 -12.68 -18.55 28.82
C TYR A 128 -11.32 -17.90 28.60
N ARG A 129 -10.48 -17.84 29.65
CA ARG A 129 -9.10 -17.40 29.53
C ARG A 129 -8.30 -18.30 28.58
N ALA A 130 -8.43 -19.62 28.70
CA ALA A 130 -7.75 -20.57 27.83
C ALA A 130 -8.21 -20.41 26.36
N ASP A 131 -9.53 -20.32 26.14
CA ASP A 131 -10.10 -20.10 24.81
C ASP A 131 -9.58 -18.80 24.19
N LEU A 132 -9.51 -17.72 24.97
CA LEU A 132 -8.98 -16.43 24.51
C LEU A 132 -7.49 -16.53 24.14
N LEU A 133 -6.67 -17.20 24.95
CA LEU A 133 -5.24 -17.37 24.65
C LEU A 133 -5.00 -18.24 23.41
N VAL A 134 -5.88 -19.20 23.11
CA VAL A 134 -5.80 -19.99 21.87
C VAL A 134 -6.30 -19.20 20.66
N ALA A 135 -7.38 -18.44 20.81
CA ALA A 135 -8.02 -17.71 19.72
C ALA A 135 -7.27 -16.43 19.33
N ALA A 136 -6.72 -15.69 20.29
CA ALA A 136 -6.08 -14.39 20.05
C ALA A 136 -4.96 -14.42 18.99
N PRO A 137 -3.94 -15.29 19.06
CA PRO A 137 -2.90 -15.34 18.03
C PRO A 137 -3.46 -15.72 16.65
N LYS A 138 -4.49 -16.58 16.59
CA LYS A 138 -5.18 -16.92 15.33
C LYS A 138 -5.87 -15.71 14.72
N VAL A 139 -6.55 -14.92 15.55
CA VAL A 139 -7.22 -13.68 15.11
C VAL A 139 -6.18 -12.65 14.64
N THR A 140 -5.06 -12.49 15.35
CA THR A 140 -3.95 -11.62 14.91
C THR A 140 -3.44 -12.03 13.54
N GLN A 141 -3.23 -13.33 13.31
CA GLN A 141 -2.79 -13.82 12.02
C GLN A 141 -3.86 -13.67 10.93
N ALA A 142 -5.13 -13.83 11.27
CA ALA A 142 -6.24 -13.56 10.36
C ALA A 142 -6.29 -12.09 9.91
N ILE A 143 -5.96 -11.14 10.80
CA ILE A 143 -5.84 -9.72 10.45
C ILE A 143 -4.73 -9.54 9.41
N PHE A 144 -3.55 -10.13 9.62
CA PHE A 144 -2.46 -10.05 8.64
C PHE A 144 -2.83 -10.69 7.29
N ALA A 145 -3.54 -11.81 7.29
CA ALA A 145 -4.03 -12.44 6.07
C ALA A 145 -5.04 -11.54 5.33
N ALA A 146 -6.01 -10.96 6.04
CA ALA A 146 -7.00 -10.06 5.45
C ALA A 146 -6.36 -8.78 4.88
N LEU A 147 -5.37 -8.21 5.59
CA LEU A 147 -4.58 -7.10 5.07
C LEU A 147 -3.79 -7.51 3.83
N GLY A 148 -3.22 -8.71 3.80
CA GLY A 148 -2.52 -9.25 2.63
C GLY A 148 -3.43 -9.31 1.40
N ASP A 149 -4.64 -9.86 1.54
CA ASP A 149 -5.63 -9.91 0.46
C ASP A 149 -6.06 -8.50 0.02
N TYR A 150 -6.38 -7.63 0.98
CA TYR A 150 -6.86 -6.27 0.71
C TYR A 150 -5.82 -5.43 -0.02
N TYR A 151 -4.57 -5.46 0.44
CA TYR A 151 -3.50 -4.71 -0.21
C TYR A 151 -3.06 -5.35 -1.53
N THR A 152 -3.30 -6.65 -1.75
CA THR A 152 -3.12 -7.26 -3.07
C THR A 152 -4.15 -6.73 -4.06
N TRP A 153 -5.41 -6.62 -3.65
CA TRP A 153 -6.45 -5.98 -4.44
C TRP A 153 -6.14 -4.49 -4.70
N LYS A 154 -5.77 -3.73 -3.67
CA LYS A 154 -5.38 -2.32 -3.82
C LYS A 154 -4.15 -2.13 -4.70
N LEU A 155 -3.19 -3.06 -4.67
CA LEU A 155 -2.06 -3.05 -5.58
C LEU A 155 -2.53 -3.29 -7.02
N GLY A 156 -3.47 -4.20 -7.23
CA GLY A 156 -4.14 -4.40 -8.51
C GLY A 156 -4.82 -3.11 -9.02
N GLU A 157 -5.56 -2.41 -8.15
CA GLU A 157 -6.17 -1.12 -8.50
C GLU A 157 -5.12 -0.05 -8.82
N CYS A 158 -4.00 -0.03 -8.10
CA CYS A 158 -2.90 0.90 -8.34
C CYS A 158 -2.24 0.69 -9.71
N VAL A 159 -2.15 -0.56 -10.18
CA VAL A 159 -1.47 -0.92 -11.44
C VAL A 159 -2.41 -0.87 -12.64
N TYR A 160 -3.61 -1.43 -12.52
CA TYR A 160 -4.56 -1.60 -13.63
C TYR A 160 -5.68 -0.54 -13.65
N GLY A 161 -5.80 0.27 -12.59
CA GLY A 161 -6.83 1.30 -12.45
C GLY A 161 -7.92 0.91 -11.44
N SER A 162 -8.57 1.92 -10.86
CA SER A 162 -9.67 1.74 -9.89
C SER A 162 -10.83 0.99 -10.54
N GLY A 163 -11.37 -0.01 -9.84
CA GLY A 163 -12.48 -0.84 -10.32
C GLY A 163 -12.17 -1.72 -11.53
N SER A 164 -10.91 -1.90 -11.92
CA SER A 164 -10.48 -2.77 -13.03
C SER A 164 -10.83 -4.25 -12.79
N ASN A 165 -11.15 -4.98 -13.86
CA ASN A 165 -11.49 -6.40 -13.79
C ASN A 165 -10.29 -7.23 -13.28
N GLU A 166 -9.08 -6.78 -13.59
CA GLU A 166 -7.82 -7.38 -13.17
C GLU A 166 -7.63 -7.28 -11.66
N ALA A 167 -7.95 -6.14 -11.04
CA ALA A 167 -7.93 -5.98 -9.58
C ALA A 167 -8.93 -6.94 -8.92
N TRP A 168 -10.17 -6.98 -9.42
CA TRP A 168 -11.18 -7.92 -8.93
C TRP A 168 -10.79 -9.38 -9.11
N ALA A 169 -10.14 -9.73 -10.23
CA ALA A 169 -9.60 -11.06 -10.45
C ALA A 169 -8.49 -11.40 -9.44
N ALA A 170 -7.59 -10.47 -9.13
CA ALA A 170 -6.57 -10.66 -8.11
C ALA A 170 -7.19 -10.90 -6.71
N LEU A 171 -8.24 -10.15 -6.36
CA LEU A 171 -9.00 -10.38 -5.13
C LEU A 171 -9.66 -11.76 -5.12
N ALA A 172 -10.32 -12.15 -6.20
CA ALA A 172 -10.96 -13.45 -6.31
C ALA A 172 -9.94 -14.60 -6.19
N LEU A 173 -8.78 -14.48 -6.84
CA LEU A 173 -7.73 -15.48 -6.77
C LEU A 173 -7.13 -15.62 -5.37
N THR A 174 -6.91 -14.51 -4.65
CA THR A 174 -6.38 -14.56 -3.28
C THR A 174 -7.37 -15.16 -2.28
N VAL A 175 -8.66 -14.80 -2.39
CA VAL A 175 -9.73 -15.31 -1.54
C VAL A 175 -10.04 -16.79 -1.82
N CYS A 176 -10.11 -17.18 -3.10
CA CYS A 176 -10.46 -18.55 -3.52
C CYS A 176 -9.27 -19.51 -3.57
N SER A 177 -8.02 -19.02 -3.41
CA SER A 177 -6.85 -19.88 -3.44
C SER A 177 -6.86 -20.86 -2.26
N PRO A 178 -6.86 -22.19 -2.50
CA PRO A 178 -6.85 -23.18 -1.42
C PRO A 178 -5.59 -23.08 -0.55
N TRP A 179 -4.46 -22.71 -1.16
CA TRP A 179 -3.20 -22.51 -0.45
C TRP A 179 -3.27 -21.28 0.45
N GLN A 180 -3.83 -20.17 -0.04
CA GLN A 180 -4.03 -18.98 0.82
C GLN A 180 -5.02 -19.27 1.93
N TRP A 181 -6.12 -19.99 1.64
CA TRP A 181 -7.03 -20.44 2.69
C TRP A 181 -6.30 -21.23 3.78
N PHE A 182 -5.41 -22.14 3.39
CA PHE A 182 -4.74 -23.07 4.30
C PHE A 182 -3.56 -22.48 5.08
N CYS A 183 -2.74 -21.63 4.45
CA CYS A 183 -1.48 -21.14 5.03
C CYS A 183 -1.58 -19.74 5.63
N SER A 184 -2.32 -18.80 5.03
CA SER A 184 -2.26 -17.37 5.41
C SER A 184 -2.62 -17.10 6.87
N THR A 185 -3.57 -17.87 7.40
CA THR A 185 -4.11 -17.75 8.76
C THR A 185 -3.33 -18.53 9.81
N ARG A 186 -2.32 -19.32 9.41
CA ARG A 186 -1.38 -19.99 10.32
C ARG A 186 -0.26 -19.05 10.70
N THR A 187 0.26 -19.16 11.92
CA THR A 187 1.29 -18.30 12.52
C THR A 187 2.68 -18.55 11.93
N LEU A 188 2.78 -18.39 10.61
CA LEU A 188 3.99 -18.52 9.81
C LEU A 188 4.54 -17.14 9.50
N SER A 189 5.83 -16.94 9.75
CA SER A 189 6.50 -15.66 9.46
C SER A 189 6.55 -15.34 7.96
N ASN A 190 6.50 -16.35 7.09
CA ASN A 190 6.35 -16.18 5.63
C ASN A 190 5.08 -15.38 5.27
N CYS A 191 3.98 -15.65 5.96
CA CYS A 191 2.71 -14.99 5.68
C CYS A 191 2.75 -13.52 6.13
N LEU A 192 3.35 -13.24 7.29
CA LEU A 192 3.57 -11.88 7.75
C LEU A 192 4.51 -11.10 6.81
N GLU A 193 5.62 -11.70 6.39
CA GLU A 193 6.54 -11.14 5.39
C GLU A 193 5.79 -10.79 4.11
N THR A 194 5.00 -11.73 3.58
CA THR A 194 4.20 -11.52 2.36
C THR A 194 3.25 -10.33 2.51
N THR A 195 2.51 -10.26 3.61
CA THR A 195 1.60 -9.12 3.88
C THR A 195 2.38 -7.80 3.96
N MET A 196 3.48 -7.74 4.72
CA MET A 196 4.28 -6.52 4.82
C MET A 196 4.85 -6.09 3.47
N THR A 197 5.33 -7.04 2.66
CA THR A 197 5.87 -6.77 1.32
C THR A 197 4.78 -6.24 0.39
N VAL A 198 3.58 -6.83 0.37
CA VAL A 198 2.47 -6.33 -0.47
C VAL A 198 2.03 -4.93 -0.04
N VAL A 199 1.95 -4.66 1.27
CA VAL A 199 1.64 -3.32 1.80
C VAL A 199 2.73 -2.31 1.39
N ALA A 200 4.00 -2.70 1.52
CA ALA A 200 5.12 -1.86 1.09
C ALA A 200 5.07 -1.57 -0.41
N LEU A 201 4.80 -2.58 -1.24
CA LEU A 201 4.63 -2.43 -2.68
C LEU A 201 3.44 -1.52 -3.04
N ASN A 202 2.37 -1.53 -2.26
CA ASN A 202 1.26 -0.60 -2.47
C ASN A 202 1.71 0.87 -2.28
N PHE A 203 2.61 1.12 -1.32
CA PHE A 203 3.19 2.45 -1.12
C PHE A 203 4.30 2.80 -2.11
N TRP A 204 4.83 1.85 -2.89
CA TRP A 204 5.86 2.14 -3.90
C TRP A 204 5.34 3.18 -4.92
N PRO A 205 6.15 4.18 -5.32
CA PRO A 205 5.76 5.17 -6.34
C PRO A 205 5.82 4.56 -7.74
N TRP A 206 4.77 3.83 -8.12
CA TRP A 206 4.66 3.14 -9.41
C TRP A 206 4.75 4.07 -10.63
N GLN A 207 4.42 5.36 -10.48
CA GLN A 207 4.59 6.35 -11.55
C GLN A 207 6.04 6.53 -11.98
N TRP A 208 7.01 6.25 -11.10
CA TRP A 208 8.44 6.29 -11.46
C TRP A 208 8.84 5.19 -12.44
N SER A 209 7.98 4.18 -12.59
CA SER A 209 8.13 3.11 -13.57
C SER A 209 7.57 3.46 -14.96
N MET A 210 6.86 4.58 -15.10
CA MET A 210 6.23 5.02 -16.35
C MET A 210 6.97 6.23 -16.94
N ASP A 211 6.98 6.34 -18.27
CA ASP A 211 7.61 7.46 -18.99
C ASP A 211 7.07 8.79 -18.50
N ALA A 212 7.94 9.80 -18.43
CA ALA A 212 7.55 11.13 -18.00
C ALA A 212 6.77 11.80 -19.13
N GLU A 213 5.54 12.20 -18.84
CA GLU A 213 4.69 12.98 -19.73
C GLU A 213 4.83 14.47 -19.41
N GLU A 214 4.61 15.35 -20.39
CA GLU A 214 4.75 16.82 -20.19
C GLU A 214 3.73 17.37 -19.19
N ASP A 215 2.62 16.66 -18.99
CA ASP A 215 1.51 17.03 -18.11
C ASP A 215 1.63 16.41 -16.69
N ASP A 216 2.69 15.66 -16.37
CA ASP A 216 2.87 15.03 -15.05
C ASP A 216 2.89 16.08 -13.92
N GLU A 217 1.98 15.95 -12.94
CA GLU A 217 2.00 16.78 -11.73
C GLU A 217 3.22 16.50 -10.85
N ILE A 218 3.88 17.57 -10.40
CA ILE A 218 5.10 17.52 -9.59
C ILE A 218 4.86 18.13 -8.21
N ASP A 219 5.31 17.47 -7.15
CA ASP A 219 5.23 17.99 -5.79
C ASP A 219 6.28 19.09 -5.49
N ASN A 220 6.20 19.70 -4.31
CA ASN A 220 7.15 20.75 -3.89
C ASN A 220 8.61 20.27 -3.85
N ASP A 221 8.85 18.95 -3.76
CA ASP A 221 10.17 18.33 -3.73
C ASP A 221 10.67 17.97 -5.15
N GLY A 222 9.89 18.23 -6.20
CA GLY A 222 10.26 17.91 -7.58
C GLY A 222 9.97 16.45 -7.97
N LEU A 223 9.09 15.75 -7.24
CA LEU A 223 8.74 14.35 -7.49
C LEU A 223 7.40 14.23 -8.20
N ARG A 224 7.30 13.32 -9.17
CA ARG A 224 6.04 13.03 -9.85
C ARG A 224 5.03 12.41 -8.89
N ILE A 225 3.83 12.99 -8.87
CA ILE A 225 2.70 12.51 -8.09
C ILE A 225 1.85 11.61 -8.99
N ASN A 226 1.26 10.56 -8.43
CA ASN A 226 0.29 9.77 -9.17
C ASN A 226 -1.04 10.54 -9.20
N GLU A 227 -1.43 11.10 -10.34
CA GLU A 227 -2.70 11.83 -10.55
C GLU A 227 -3.93 11.02 -10.08
N LYS A 228 -3.90 9.70 -10.27
CA LYS A 228 -5.00 8.80 -9.87
C LYS A 228 -5.18 8.71 -8.35
N GLN A 229 -4.18 9.17 -7.58
CA GLN A 229 -4.21 9.23 -6.12
C GLN A 229 -4.25 10.69 -5.59
N SER A 230 -3.76 11.69 -6.34
CA SER A 230 -3.84 13.11 -5.93
C SER A 230 -5.28 13.64 -5.95
N ASP A 231 -6.06 13.22 -6.95
CA ASP A 231 -7.48 13.54 -7.04
C ASP A 231 -8.30 12.86 -5.90
N VAL A 232 -7.69 11.88 -5.22
CA VAL A 232 -8.25 11.22 -4.03
C VAL A 232 -8.15 12.08 -2.79
N ASP A 233 -6.99 12.70 -2.58
CA ASP A 233 -6.66 13.49 -1.39
C ASP A 233 -7.05 14.98 -1.53
N GLU A 234 -7.05 15.55 -2.74
CA GLU A 234 -7.43 16.95 -2.98
C GLU A 234 -8.94 17.19 -2.85
N LYS A 235 -9.78 16.25 -3.30
CA LYS A 235 -11.24 16.36 -3.19
C LYS A 235 -11.79 15.86 -1.86
N ALA A 236 -11.03 15.05 -1.11
CA ALA A 236 -11.31 14.74 0.29
C ALA A 236 -11.10 15.98 1.20
N LYS A 237 -10.17 16.88 0.84
CA LYS A 237 -10.02 18.19 1.49
C LYS A 237 -11.28 19.03 1.38
N LEU A 238 -11.99 19.05 0.25
CA LEU A 238 -13.20 19.89 0.09
C LEU A 238 -14.35 19.55 1.06
N VAL A 239 -14.40 18.32 1.60
CA VAL A 239 -15.39 17.92 2.63
C VAL A 239 -14.82 18.11 4.06
N THR A 240 -13.50 18.15 4.22
CA THR A 240 -12.80 18.32 5.51
C THR A 240 -12.26 19.75 5.74
N ASP A 241 -12.46 20.66 4.78
CA ASP A 241 -11.80 21.97 4.65
C ASP A 241 -12.23 23.05 5.66
N PHE A 242 -12.85 22.68 6.77
CA PHE A 242 -13.08 23.64 7.85
C PHE A 242 -11.95 23.66 8.90
N TRP A 243 -11.03 22.67 8.92
CA TRP A 243 -9.99 22.62 9.96
C TRP A 243 -8.56 22.23 9.57
N ASP A 244 -8.21 21.88 8.31
CA ASP A 244 -6.80 21.59 8.03
C ASP A 244 -6.32 21.93 6.62
N ARG A 245 -5.91 23.18 6.45
CA ARG A 245 -5.10 23.62 5.32
C ARG A 245 -3.69 23.07 5.52
N LYS A 246 -3.33 22.05 4.70
CA LYS A 246 -1.97 21.62 4.31
C LYS A 246 -1.46 20.30 4.93
N GLN A 247 -1.87 19.17 4.36
CA GLN A 247 -1.04 17.95 4.26
C GLN A 247 -1.57 17.05 3.14
N ASN A 248 -1.03 17.19 1.92
CA ASN A 248 -0.93 15.98 1.06
C ASN A 248 0.11 15.08 1.75
N PRO A 249 -0.07 13.75 1.80
CA PRO A 249 1.07 12.90 2.13
C PRO A 249 2.12 13.12 1.03
N ASP A 250 3.17 13.90 1.31
CA ASP A 250 4.28 14.11 0.36
C ASP A 250 4.68 12.77 -0.26
N SER A 251 4.94 12.71 -1.57
CA SER A 251 5.37 11.49 -2.27
C SER A 251 6.54 10.82 -1.55
N LYS A 252 7.38 11.65 -0.94
CA LYS A 252 8.46 11.30 -0.02
C LYS A 252 8.00 10.55 1.24
N ASN A 253 6.94 10.98 1.92
CA ASN A 253 6.40 10.29 3.10
C ASN A 253 5.82 8.93 2.73
N ARG A 254 5.19 8.82 1.55
CA ARG A 254 4.71 7.55 1.03
C ARG A 254 5.87 6.59 0.73
N LEU A 255 6.93 7.10 0.09
CA LEU A 255 8.17 6.34 -0.13
C LEU A 255 8.81 5.90 1.20
N ARG A 256 8.89 6.77 2.21
CA ARG A 256 9.40 6.41 3.54
C ARG A 256 8.62 5.26 4.16
N ARG A 257 7.29 5.29 4.08
CA ARG A 257 6.46 4.17 4.57
C ARG A 257 6.76 2.87 3.82
N CYS A 258 6.91 2.94 2.50
CA CYS A 258 7.33 1.81 1.68
C CYS A 258 8.67 1.23 2.16
N LEU A 259 9.70 2.07 2.27
CA LEU A 259 11.06 1.66 2.64
C LEU A 259 11.15 1.15 4.08
N LEU A 260 10.44 1.76 5.04
CA LEU A 260 10.40 1.28 6.42
C LEU A 260 9.73 -0.11 6.52
N LEU A 261 8.64 -0.33 5.78
CA LEU A 261 7.98 -1.64 5.73
C LEU A 261 8.85 -2.68 5.00
N ALA A 262 9.54 -2.27 3.93
CA ALA A 262 10.52 -3.10 3.22
C ALA A 262 11.65 -3.55 4.15
N ALA A 263 12.24 -2.61 4.89
CA ALA A 263 13.28 -2.87 5.87
C ALA A 263 12.79 -3.80 6.98
N LEU A 264 11.61 -3.54 7.56
CA LEU A 264 11.01 -4.40 8.57
C LEU A 264 10.80 -5.84 8.05
N ALA A 265 10.32 -5.99 6.82
CA ALA A 265 10.14 -7.29 6.21
C ALA A 265 11.49 -8.00 5.92
N CYS A 266 12.55 -7.26 5.58
CA CYS A 266 13.92 -7.81 5.46
C CYS A 266 14.52 -8.24 6.82
N ILE A 267 14.24 -7.50 7.90
CA ILE A 267 14.66 -7.89 9.25
C ILE A 267 13.87 -9.11 9.74
N LEU A 268 12.59 -9.19 9.39
CA LEU A 268 11.76 -10.35 9.67
C LEU A 268 12.31 -11.60 8.97
N ARG A 269 12.61 -11.46 7.68
CA ARG A 269 13.17 -12.51 6.82
C ARG A 269 14.17 -11.91 5.82
N PRO A 270 15.48 -12.22 5.93
CA PRO A 270 16.51 -11.67 5.04
C PRO A 270 16.29 -11.99 3.57
N THR A 271 15.53 -13.03 3.24
CA THR A 271 15.17 -13.39 1.85
C THR A 271 14.40 -12.29 1.13
N ASN A 272 13.65 -11.45 1.84
CA ASN A 272 12.89 -10.36 1.25
C ASN A 272 13.77 -9.32 0.54
N ILE A 273 15.06 -9.26 0.90
CA ILE A 273 16.03 -8.34 0.28
C ILE A 273 16.15 -8.59 -1.23
N LEU A 274 15.91 -9.81 -1.70
CA LEU A 274 15.98 -10.15 -3.12
C LEU A 274 14.93 -9.39 -3.93
N ILE A 275 13.72 -9.23 -3.38
CA ILE A 275 12.63 -8.46 -4.03
C ILE A 275 13.06 -7.00 -4.15
N TRP A 276 13.52 -6.41 -3.05
CA TRP A 276 13.90 -4.99 -3.02
C TRP A 276 15.15 -4.67 -3.81
N ILE A 277 16.13 -5.57 -3.89
CA ILE A 277 17.27 -5.43 -4.80
C ILE A 277 16.79 -5.39 -6.24
N CYS A 278 15.87 -6.27 -6.65
CA CYS A 278 15.31 -6.23 -8.00
C CYS A 278 14.61 -4.89 -8.28
N PHE A 279 13.71 -4.44 -7.39
CA PHE A 279 13.02 -3.16 -7.56
C PHE A 279 13.97 -1.95 -7.59
N ALA A 280 14.93 -1.90 -6.66
CA ALA A 280 15.94 -0.85 -6.63
C ALA A 280 16.80 -0.85 -7.88
N THR A 281 17.21 -2.04 -8.35
CA THR A 281 17.97 -2.19 -9.61
C THR A 281 17.16 -1.66 -10.78
N PHE A 282 15.88 -2.02 -10.90
CA PHE A 282 15.02 -1.50 -11.96
C PHE A 282 14.79 0.02 -11.88
N ALA A 283 14.66 0.57 -10.68
CA ALA A 283 14.47 2.01 -10.48
C ALA A 283 15.74 2.84 -10.73
N LEU A 284 16.93 2.25 -10.53
CA LEU A 284 18.21 2.95 -10.66
C LEU A 284 18.85 2.76 -12.04
N LEU A 285 18.60 1.65 -12.71
CA LEU A 285 19.16 1.36 -14.04
C LEU A 285 18.39 2.11 -15.12
N ARG A 286 18.73 3.37 -15.40
CA ARG A 286 18.48 3.97 -16.72
C ARG A 286 19.36 3.24 -17.71
N ILE A 287 18.83 2.79 -18.85
CA ILE A 287 19.74 2.69 -19.97
C ILE A 287 19.26 3.31 -21.28
N THR A 288 20.22 4.04 -21.84
CA THR A 288 20.08 5.08 -22.85
C THR A 288 20.70 4.58 -24.14
N THR A 289 19.86 4.44 -25.15
CA THR A 289 20.26 4.28 -26.55
C THR A 289 20.96 5.54 -27.03
N HIS A 290 22.30 5.52 -27.09
CA HIS A 290 23.05 6.47 -27.90
C HIS A 290 23.29 5.86 -29.28
N GLY A 291 22.63 6.39 -30.30
CA GLY A 291 23.03 6.15 -31.68
C GLY A 291 24.40 6.78 -31.93
N LYS A 292 25.44 5.97 -32.14
CA LYS A 292 26.72 6.44 -32.67
C LYS A 292 26.76 6.15 -34.16
N MET A 293 26.88 7.21 -34.96
CA MET A 293 27.14 7.11 -36.39
C MET A 293 28.62 6.75 -36.56
N LEU A 294 28.90 5.50 -36.94
CA LEU A 294 30.26 5.02 -37.24
C LEU A 294 30.52 5.20 -38.74
N SER A 295 31.36 6.16 -39.10
CA SER A 295 31.87 6.30 -40.47
C SER A 295 33.05 5.34 -40.66
N LEU A 296 32.93 4.36 -41.56
CA LEU A 296 34.07 3.54 -41.98
C LEU A 296 34.94 4.32 -42.98
N PRO A 297 36.28 4.24 -42.93
CA PRO A 297 37.14 5.15 -43.68
C PRO A 297 37.25 4.89 -45.19
N TRP A 298 36.75 3.76 -45.69
CA TRP A 298 37.18 3.24 -47.00
C TRP A 298 36.06 3.02 -48.05
N GLU A 299 34.80 3.01 -47.65
CA GLU A 299 33.66 3.14 -48.56
C GLU A 299 32.64 4.04 -47.87
N GLY A 300 32.12 5.06 -48.56
CA GLY A 300 31.23 6.10 -48.03
C GLY A 300 29.85 5.62 -47.54
N THR A 301 29.75 4.37 -47.09
CA THR A 301 28.56 3.70 -46.60
C THR A 301 28.38 4.02 -45.11
N GLN A 302 27.35 4.81 -44.80
CA GLN A 302 26.95 5.12 -43.44
C GLN A 302 26.11 3.96 -42.89
N ILE A 303 26.59 3.27 -41.85
CA ILE A 303 25.82 2.24 -41.15
C ILE A 303 25.30 2.84 -39.85
N TRP A 304 23.98 2.91 -39.72
CA TRP A 304 23.33 3.19 -38.45
C TRP A 304 23.40 1.95 -37.58
N VAL A 305 24.28 1.95 -36.58
CA VAL A 305 24.33 0.89 -35.57
C VAL A 305 23.50 1.35 -34.36
N HIS A 306 22.33 0.74 -34.19
CA HIS A 306 21.60 0.81 -32.93
C HIS A 306 22.26 -0.15 -31.94
N ILE A 307 23.07 0.40 -31.02
CA ILE A 307 23.46 -0.33 -29.82
C ILE A 307 22.37 -0.05 -28.79
N SER A 308 21.42 -0.97 -28.70
CA SER A 308 20.47 -1.03 -27.58
C SER A 308 21.24 -1.44 -26.34
N SER A 309 21.62 -0.47 -25.53
CA SER A 309 21.99 -0.75 -24.15
C SER A 309 20.67 -0.95 -23.37
N LEU A 310 20.66 -1.85 -22.37
CA LEU A 310 19.47 -2.30 -21.60
C LEU A 310 18.47 -1.14 -21.33
N SER A 311 17.18 -1.34 -21.07
CA SER A 311 16.33 -0.20 -20.63
C SER A 311 15.51 -0.64 -19.44
N PHE A 312 15.73 -0.01 -18.29
CA PHE A 312 14.83 -0.07 -17.16
C PHE A 312 14.59 1.35 -16.65
N LEU A 313 13.40 1.52 -16.12
CA LEU A 313 12.61 2.69 -15.72
C LEU A 313 13.14 4.14 -15.97
N PRO A 314 12.26 5.04 -16.44
CA PRO A 314 12.55 6.43 -16.85
C PRO A 314 12.65 7.41 -15.68
N ALA A 315 12.84 6.93 -14.44
CA ALA A 315 12.88 7.77 -13.24
C ALA A 315 13.83 8.97 -13.43
N THR A 316 13.41 10.14 -12.96
CA THR A 316 14.19 11.37 -13.12
C THR A 316 15.45 11.34 -12.24
N LYS A 317 16.41 12.26 -12.48
CA LYS A 317 17.61 12.36 -11.64
C LYS A 317 17.26 12.72 -10.19
N GLN A 318 16.22 13.53 -9.99
CA GLN A 318 15.73 13.91 -8.66
C GLN A 318 15.08 12.73 -7.95
N GLU A 319 14.19 11.99 -8.61
CA GLU A 319 13.54 10.79 -8.06
C GLU A 319 14.56 9.75 -7.58
N ARG A 320 15.59 9.47 -8.38
CA ARG A 320 16.67 8.55 -7.98
C ARG A 320 17.46 9.05 -6.77
N MET A 321 17.74 10.36 -6.71
CA MET A 321 18.48 10.93 -5.59
C MET A 321 17.67 10.87 -4.30
N VAL A 322 16.36 11.12 -4.36
CA VAL A 322 15.45 10.95 -3.22
C VAL A 322 15.34 9.48 -2.82
N LEU A 323 15.20 8.56 -3.78
CA LEU A 323 15.18 7.12 -3.51
C LEU A 323 16.43 6.66 -2.75
N LEU A 324 17.62 7.05 -3.22
CA LEU A 324 18.88 6.70 -2.55
C LEU A 324 18.99 7.33 -1.17
N THR A 325 18.61 8.60 -1.03
CA THR A 325 18.68 9.32 0.25
C THR A 325 17.75 8.69 1.28
N GLU A 326 16.50 8.45 0.92
CA GLU A 326 15.51 7.86 1.81
C GLU A 326 15.79 6.39 2.09
N ALA A 327 16.33 5.63 1.12
CA ALA A 327 16.80 4.26 1.37
C ALA A 327 17.93 4.24 2.41
N CYS A 328 18.91 5.13 2.31
CA CYS A 328 19.96 5.23 3.33
C CYS A 328 19.43 5.65 4.71
N LEU A 329 18.37 6.47 4.77
CA LEU A 329 17.76 6.91 6.03
C LEU A 329 16.88 5.84 6.69
N CYS A 330 16.14 5.07 5.89
CA CYS A 330 15.24 4.03 6.36
C CYS A 330 15.97 2.72 6.74
N GLY A 331 17.24 2.56 6.30
CA GLY A 331 18.08 1.40 6.59
C GLY A 331 17.89 0.25 5.60
#